data_AF-A0A1W9QUS0-F1
#
_entry.id   AF-A0A1W9QUS0-F1
#
_cell.length_a   1.000
_cell.length_b   1.000
_cell.length_c   1.000
_cell.angle_alpha   90.00
_cell.angle_beta   90.00
_cell.angle_gamma   90.00
#
_symmetry.space_group_name_H-M   'P 1'
#
loop_
_entity.id
_entity.type
_entity.pdbx_description
1 polymer ?
#
loop_
_entity_poly.entity_id
_entity_poly.type
_entity_poly.pdbx_seq_one_letter_code
_entity_poly.pdbx_strand_id
1 'polypeptide(L)'
;SGIWGMTSGDGNKDSEITMQDKTGVWNVQAGNKGYIEGDYNLDVQVSNPDKNEKLLPNEGDTSYVADGFYCADSITDVRDGQKYKIVNIGSQCWMAQNLNIGIMINGDNNQIDNNTIEKYCYDNDGENCDTYGGLYQWDEMMQYVSAEGTQGICPDGWYLPTDEEWKMLEGAVDSQYDYPNPIWDYYNLWRGYDAGSNIKSTSGWSYGGNGSDQYGFNALPGGRHSSFFQYLTTNSSFWSSSENINHSWDRELSYGNEGVRRRTGVQNYGFSVRCLKN
;
A
#
# COMPACT_ATOMS: atom_id res chain seq x y z
N SER A 1 -16.08 -14.54 -45.70
CA SER A 1 -15.45 -13.29 -45.24
C SER A 1 -15.91 -13.03 -43.81
N GLY A 2 -15.20 -13.39 -42.74
CA GLY A 2 -13.81 -13.81 -42.59
C GLY A 2 -13.06 -12.76 -41.78
N ILE A 3 -13.14 -12.82 -40.45
CA ILE A 3 -12.15 -12.21 -39.55
C ILE A 3 -11.86 -13.25 -38.45
N TRP A 4 -10.59 -13.62 -38.31
CA TRP A 4 -10.08 -14.68 -37.45
C TRP A 4 -9.39 -14.06 -36.24
N GLY A 5 -9.57 -14.64 -35.05
CA GLY A 5 -8.86 -14.23 -33.82
C GLY A 5 -7.59 -15.05 -33.61
N MET A 6 -6.53 -14.41 -33.11
CA MET A 6 -5.30 -15.08 -32.67
C MET A 6 -4.83 -14.60 -31.30
N THR A 7 -4.35 -15.57 -30.52
CA THR A 7 -3.85 -15.52 -29.15
C THR A 7 -2.35 -15.88 -29.13
N SER A 8 -1.48 -14.87 -29.03
CA SER A 8 -0.05 -14.84 -28.65
C SER A 8 0.59 -13.56 -29.24
N GLY A 9 1.51 -12.91 -28.53
CA GLY A 9 2.13 -11.63 -28.94
C GLY A 9 3.64 -11.71 -29.02
N ASP A 10 4.21 -11.21 -30.11
CA ASP A 10 5.64 -11.13 -30.39
C ASP A 10 6.28 -9.95 -29.63
N GLY A 11 7.16 -10.21 -28.66
CA GLY A 11 7.92 -9.13 -28.02
C GLY A 11 8.96 -8.54 -28.99
N ASN A 12 9.41 -7.31 -28.76
CA ASN A 12 10.41 -6.58 -29.55
C ASN A 12 11.85 -7.16 -29.47
N LYS A 13 12.01 -8.43 -29.05
CA LYS A 13 13.27 -9.17 -28.83
C LYS A 13 14.22 -8.57 -27.78
N ASP A 14 13.74 -7.72 -26.87
CA ASP A 14 14.54 -7.18 -25.77
C ASP A 14 14.57 -8.06 -24.49
N SER A 15 13.86 -9.20 -24.49
CA SER A 15 13.72 -10.08 -23.32
C SER A 15 12.93 -9.50 -22.14
N GLU A 16 12.27 -8.35 -22.34
CA GLU A 16 11.39 -7.69 -21.39
C GLU A 16 9.97 -7.59 -21.94
N ILE A 17 8.98 -7.43 -21.05
CA ILE A 17 7.58 -7.16 -21.45
C ILE A 17 7.27 -5.74 -21.01
N THR A 18 7.22 -4.83 -21.98
CA THR A 18 7.03 -3.40 -21.75
C THR A 18 5.72 -2.90 -22.38
N MET A 19 5.40 -1.63 -22.16
CA MET A 19 4.28 -0.97 -22.85
C MET A 19 4.55 -0.85 -24.37
N GLN A 20 5.81 -0.90 -24.78
CA GLN A 20 6.21 -0.81 -26.18
C GLN A 20 5.88 -2.11 -26.95
N ASP A 21 5.96 -3.27 -26.31
CA ASP A 21 5.51 -4.55 -26.88
C ASP A 21 4.00 -4.51 -27.12
N LYS A 22 3.26 -4.04 -26.12
CA LYS A 22 1.79 -3.92 -26.19
C LYS A 22 1.33 -2.96 -27.29
N THR A 23 1.91 -1.76 -27.34
CA THR A 23 1.41 -0.68 -28.21
C THR A 23 2.08 -0.63 -29.58
N GLY A 24 3.37 -0.95 -29.65
CA GLY A 24 4.19 -0.85 -30.85
C GLY A 24 4.24 -2.15 -31.67
N VAL A 25 3.91 -3.29 -31.06
CA VAL A 25 4.00 -4.60 -31.72
C VAL A 25 2.67 -5.34 -31.69
N TRP A 26 2.13 -5.67 -30.52
CA TRP A 26 0.94 -6.53 -30.40
C TRP A 26 -0.34 -5.89 -30.97
N ASN A 27 -0.60 -4.61 -30.67
CA ASN A 27 -1.76 -3.90 -31.23
C ASN A 27 -1.73 -3.79 -32.75
N VAL A 28 -0.54 -3.67 -33.34
CA VAL A 28 -0.37 -3.55 -34.80
C VAL A 28 -0.59 -4.91 -35.49
N GLN A 29 -0.21 -6.00 -34.81
CA GLN A 29 -0.22 -7.35 -35.38
C GLN A 29 -1.50 -8.14 -35.10
N ALA A 30 -2.34 -7.67 -34.16
CA ALA A 30 -3.62 -8.27 -33.82
C ALA A 30 -4.46 -8.59 -35.08
N GLY A 31 -4.76 -9.88 -35.29
CA GLY A 31 -5.58 -10.37 -36.41
C GLY A 31 -4.90 -10.44 -37.78
N ASN A 32 -3.63 -10.02 -37.91
CA ASN A 32 -2.91 -9.94 -39.18
C ASN A 32 -1.71 -10.90 -39.29
N LYS A 33 -1.26 -11.52 -38.19
CA LYS A 33 -0.03 -12.33 -38.11
C LYS A 33 -0.25 -13.63 -37.32
N GLY A 34 0.46 -14.69 -37.74
CA GLY A 34 0.50 -16.02 -37.12
C GLY A 34 1.61 -16.19 -36.09
N TYR A 35 1.64 -17.31 -35.36
CA TYR A 35 2.78 -17.68 -34.50
C TYR A 35 4.05 -17.76 -35.35
N ILE A 36 5.14 -17.20 -34.84
CA ILE A 36 6.47 -17.28 -35.45
C ILE A 36 7.47 -17.91 -34.48
N GLU A 37 8.51 -18.53 -35.05
CA GLU A 37 9.63 -19.06 -34.27
C GLU A 37 10.35 -17.90 -33.55
N GLY A 38 10.05 -17.72 -32.26
CA GLY A 38 10.50 -16.59 -31.44
C GLY A 38 9.46 -16.04 -30.44
N ASP A 39 8.20 -16.45 -30.52
CA ASP A 39 7.18 -16.03 -29.55
C ASP A 39 7.42 -16.70 -28.18
N TYR A 40 7.21 -15.96 -27.09
CA TYR A 40 7.37 -16.47 -25.71
C TYR A 40 6.41 -17.63 -25.44
N ASN A 41 6.93 -18.71 -24.84
CA ASN A 41 6.14 -19.89 -24.49
C ASN A 41 5.35 -19.67 -23.17
N LEU A 42 4.14 -20.22 -23.15
CA LEU A 42 3.11 -20.10 -22.11
C LEU A 42 3.30 -21.12 -20.97
N ASP A 43 4.39 -21.03 -20.20
CA ASP A 43 4.59 -21.92 -19.04
C ASP A 43 4.53 -21.26 -17.66
N VAL A 44 4.42 -19.93 -17.50
CA VAL A 44 4.07 -19.36 -16.17
C VAL A 44 3.46 -17.94 -16.11
N GLN A 45 3.23 -17.22 -17.22
CA GLN A 45 2.96 -15.76 -17.16
C GLN A 45 1.58 -15.30 -17.65
N VAL A 46 0.70 -16.19 -18.10
CA VAL A 46 -0.65 -15.83 -18.59
C VAL A 46 -1.61 -16.99 -18.38
N SER A 47 -2.72 -16.75 -17.66
CA SER A 47 -3.83 -17.70 -17.56
C SER A 47 -4.75 -17.53 -18.76
N ASN A 48 -4.52 -18.30 -19.82
CA ASN A 48 -5.47 -18.41 -20.93
C ASN A 48 -5.44 -19.85 -21.48
N PRO A 49 -6.59 -20.55 -21.60
CA PRO A 49 -6.61 -21.91 -22.12
C PRO A 49 -6.10 -21.98 -23.56
N ASP A 50 -5.26 -22.99 -23.77
CA ASP A 50 -4.70 -23.39 -25.05
C ASP A 50 -5.78 -23.83 -26.06
N LYS A 51 -5.66 -23.44 -27.32
CA LYS A 51 -6.57 -23.80 -28.44
C LYS A 51 -6.27 -25.20 -29.00
N ASN A 52 -5.37 -25.96 -28.39
CA ASN A 52 -4.79 -27.14 -29.02
C ASN A 52 -5.67 -28.39 -29.13
N GLU A 53 -7.00 -28.37 -28.87
CA GLU A 53 -7.78 -29.61 -29.13
C GLU A 53 -9.22 -29.51 -29.62
N LYS A 54 -9.87 -28.34 -29.71
CA LYS A 54 -11.14 -28.21 -30.44
C LYS A 54 -11.26 -26.83 -31.10
N LEU A 55 -11.42 -26.81 -32.42
CA LEU A 55 -11.98 -25.68 -33.14
C LEU A 55 -13.43 -25.50 -32.69
N LEU A 56 -13.64 -24.81 -31.56
CA LEU A 56 -14.96 -24.40 -31.13
C LEU A 56 -15.32 -23.11 -31.87
N PRO A 57 -16.54 -23.00 -32.43
CA PRO A 57 -17.08 -21.73 -32.87
C PRO A 57 -17.08 -20.75 -31.68
N ASN A 58 -16.70 -19.51 -31.92
CA ASN A 58 -16.91 -18.44 -30.95
C ASN A 58 -18.43 -18.26 -30.78
N GLU A 59 -19.00 -18.73 -29.67
CA GLU A 59 -20.43 -18.58 -29.35
C GLU A 59 -20.80 -17.17 -28.82
N GLY A 60 -19.95 -16.17 -29.07
CA GLY A 60 -20.17 -14.80 -28.62
C GLY A 60 -19.60 -14.52 -27.22
N ASP A 61 -18.77 -15.41 -26.69
CA ASP A 61 -18.02 -15.14 -25.47
C ASP A 61 -16.86 -14.19 -25.78
N THR A 62 -17.05 -12.93 -25.43
CA THR A 62 -15.97 -11.97 -25.31
C THR A 62 -14.93 -12.51 -24.33
N SER A 63 -13.67 -12.64 -24.76
CA SER A 63 -12.55 -12.76 -23.82
C SER A 63 -12.43 -11.42 -23.08
N TYR A 64 -13.19 -11.27 -22.00
CA TYR A 64 -12.89 -10.25 -21.02
C TYR A 64 -11.49 -10.57 -20.49
N VAL A 65 -10.54 -9.68 -20.73
CA VAL A 65 -9.52 -9.45 -19.71
C VAL A 65 -10.37 -9.00 -18.53
N ALA A 66 -10.49 -9.84 -17.49
CA ALA A 66 -11.12 -9.42 -16.25
C ALA A 66 -10.50 -8.06 -15.91
N ASP A 67 -11.34 -7.06 -15.68
CA ASP A 67 -10.89 -5.72 -15.31
C ASP A 67 -10.03 -5.89 -14.06
N GLY A 68 -8.72 -6.00 -14.28
CA GLY A 68 -7.79 -6.38 -13.24
C GLY A 68 -7.83 -5.26 -12.22
N PHE A 69 -7.85 -5.60 -10.94
CA PHE A 69 -7.69 -4.60 -9.90
C PHE A 69 -6.30 -3.95 -10.06
N TYR A 70 -6.28 -2.76 -10.66
CA TYR A 70 -5.07 -1.97 -10.87
C TYR A 70 -5.17 -0.69 -10.06
N CYS A 71 -4.15 -0.46 -9.24
CA CYS A 71 -3.99 0.80 -8.54
C CYS A 71 -3.64 1.92 -9.53
N ALA A 72 -4.25 3.09 -9.36
CA ALA A 72 -3.77 4.29 -10.02
C ALA A 72 -2.33 4.60 -9.58
N ASP A 73 -1.57 5.39 -10.35
CA ASP A 73 -0.20 5.76 -9.97
C ASP A 73 -0.15 6.75 -8.79
N SER A 74 -1.18 7.59 -8.68
CA SER A 74 -1.29 8.62 -7.64
C SER A 74 -2.71 9.16 -7.53
N ILE A 75 -3.00 9.80 -6.40
CA ILE A 75 -4.21 10.61 -6.16
C ILE A 75 -3.78 12.02 -5.75
N THR A 76 -4.58 13.02 -6.10
CA THR A 76 -4.49 14.36 -5.51
C THR A 76 -5.66 14.53 -4.56
N ASP A 77 -5.38 14.76 -3.29
CA ASP A 77 -6.41 15.08 -2.31
C ASP A 77 -6.93 16.49 -2.61
N VAL A 78 -8.23 16.58 -2.94
CA VAL A 78 -8.86 17.85 -3.33
C VAL A 78 -9.02 18.82 -2.15
N ARG A 79 -8.87 18.32 -0.92
CA ARG A 79 -9.06 19.11 0.32
C ARG A 79 -7.87 20.03 0.61
N ASP A 80 -6.65 19.63 0.24
CA ASP A 80 -5.41 20.38 0.47
C ASP A 80 -4.49 20.49 -0.76
N GLY A 81 -4.82 19.80 -1.86
CA GLY A 81 -4.02 19.75 -3.09
C GLY A 81 -2.80 18.83 -2.99
N GLN A 82 -2.62 18.09 -1.89
CA GLN A 82 -1.50 17.19 -1.71
C GLN A 82 -1.63 15.99 -2.64
N LYS A 83 -0.55 15.70 -3.37
CA LYS A 83 -0.46 14.53 -4.24
C LYS A 83 0.21 13.37 -3.50
N TYR A 84 -0.47 12.23 -3.46
CA TYR A 84 0.00 10.98 -2.86
C TYR A 84 0.24 9.95 -3.96
N LYS A 85 1.41 9.32 -3.95
CA LYS A 85 1.69 8.16 -4.81
C LYS A 85 0.95 6.96 -4.23
N ILE A 86 0.50 6.08 -5.11
CA ILE A 86 -0.16 4.84 -4.75
C ILE A 86 0.72 3.68 -5.20
N VAL A 87 0.77 2.62 -4.40
CA VAL A 87 1.45 1.38 -4.72
C VAL A 87 0.51 0.20 -4.58
N ASN A 88 0.69 -0.78 -5.47
CA ASN A 88 0.01 -2.06 -5.38
C ASN A 88 0.84 -3.01 -4.53
N ILE A 89 0.27 -3.52 -3.44
CA ILE A 89 0.88 -4.55 -2.59
C ILE A 89 -0.12 -5.69 -2.45
N GLY A 90 0.22 -6.85 -3.01
CA GLY A 90 -0.68 -7.99 -3.08
C GLY A 90 -1.95 -7.66 -3.88
N SER A 91 -3.09 -7.62 -3.20
CA SER A 91 -4.39 -7.26 -3.77
C SER A 91 -4.91 -5.90 -3.28
N GLN A 92 -4.05 -5.06 -2.71
CA GLN A 92 -4.42 -3.80 -2.04
C GLN A 92 -3.71 -2.60 -2.67
N CYS A 93 -4.43 -1.48 -2.78
CA CYS A 93 -3.82 -0.19 -3.14
C CYS A 93 -3.52 0.62 -1.88
N TRP A 94 -2.24 0.92 -1.66
CA TRP A 94 -1.77 1.65 -0.50
C TRP A 94 -1.21 3.02 -0.89
N MET A 95 -1.43 4.04 -0.05
CA MET A 95 -0.66 5.27 -0.15
C MET A 95 0.81 5.03 0.21
N ALA A 96 1.71 5.47 -0.66
CA ALA A 96 3.17 5.38 -0.46
C ALA A 96 3.73 6.53 0.41
N GLN A 97 2.90 7.49 0.80
CA GLN A 97 3.26 8.51 1.79
C GLN A 97 2.27 8.51 2.96
N ASN A 98 2.74 8.98 4.12
CA ASN A 98 1.89 9.27 5.26
C ASN A 98 0.93 10.41 4.91
N LEU A 99 -0.32 10.31 5.36
CA LEU A 99 -1.30 11.37 5.18
C LEU A 99 -0.83 12.66 5.89
N ASN A 100 -1.08 13.82 5.29
CA ASN A 100 -0.68 15.14 5.82
C ASN A 100 -1.83 16.17 5.76
N ILE A 101 -3.07 15.72 5.92
CA ILE A 101 -4.26 16.58 5.89
C ILE A 101 -4.51 17.27 7.24
N GLY A 102 -5.07 18.48 7.23
CA GLY A 102 -5.51 19.18 8.44
C GLY A 102 -4.56 20.26 8.95
N ILE A 103 -4.98 20.92 10.03
CA ILE A 103 -4.30 22.07 10.64
C ILE A 103 -3.34 21.57 11.73
N MET A 104 -2.11 22.07 11.72
CA MET A 104 -1.14 21.77 12.77
C MET A 104 -1.56 22.42 14.09
N ILE A 105 -1.66 21.60 15.14
CA ILE A 105 -1.79 22.05 16.52
C ILE A 105 -0.53 21.69 17.31
N ASN A 106 -0.30 22.35 18.44
CA ASN A 106 0.81 22.00 19.32
C ASN A 106 0.52 20.68 20.05
N GLY A 107 1.51 19.77 20.10
CA GLY A 107 1.47 18.47 20.80
C GLY A 107 1.04 18.53 22.27
N ASP A 108 1.16 19.69 22.92
CA ASP A 108 0.64 19.92 24.28
C ASP A 108 -0.90 19.89 24.37
N ASN A 109 -1.61 19.96 23.23
CA ASN A 109 -3.07 19.93 23.16
C ASN A 109 -3.55 18.63 22.53
N ASN A 110 -4.69 18.11 22.99
CA ASN A 110 -5.37 16.99 22.31
C ASN A 110 -6.08 17.48 21.05
N GLN A 111 -6.20 16.58 20.08
CA GLN A 111 -7.06 16.76 18.92
C GLN A 111 -8.52 16.56 19.37
N ILE A 112 -9.44 17.44 18.95
CA ILE A 112 -10.82 17.47 19.46
C ILE A 112 -11.86 17.50 18.34
N ASP A 113 -13.04 16.93 18.63
CA ASP A 113 -14.17 16.90 17.70
C ASP A 113 -14.77 18.31 17.53
N ASN A 114 -14.24 19.06 16.56
CA ASN A 114 -14.63 20.44 16.29
C ASN A 114 -14.86 20.71 14.78
N ASN A 115 -15.01 19.65 13.98
CA ASN A 115 -15.12 19.67 12.51
C ASN A 115 -13.89 20.24 11.77
N THR A 116 -12.76 20.40 12.45
CA THR A 116 -11.48 20.75 11.83
C THR A 116 -10.57 19.56 11.96
N ILE A 117 -10.02 19.08 10.85
CA ILE A 117 -9.02 18.01 10.94
C ILE A 117 -7.76 18.58 11.57
N GLU A 118 -7.31 18.00 12.66
CA GLU A 118 -6.15 18.44 13.42
C GLU A 118 -5.01 17.43 13.30
N LYS A 119 -3.77 17.92 13.25
CA LYS A 119 -2.57 17.07 13.19
C LYS A 119 -1.47 17.60 14.07
N TYR A 120 -0.60 16.71 14.51
CA TYR A 120 0.72 17.11 15.00
C TYR A 120 1.74 16.98 13.88
N CYS A 121 2.63 17.96 13.81
CA CYS A 121 3.89 17.81 13.11
C CYS A 121 4.98 17.56 14.17
N TYR A 122 5.90 16.65 13.88
CA TYR A 122 6.94 16.28 14.86
C TYR A 122 7.68 17.54 15.35
N ASP A 123 7.92 17.63 16.66
CA ASP A 123 8.52 18.79 17.34
C ASP A 123 7.77 20.12 17.14
N ASN A 124 6.49 20.08 16.77
CA ASN A 124 5.67 21.25 16.42
C ASN A 124 6.25 22.06 15.25
N ASP A 125 6.95 21.38 14.33
CA ASP A 125 7.58 21.99 13.16
C ASP A 125 6.89 21.52 11.88
N GLY A 126 6.35 22.46 11.10
CA GLY A 126 5.66 22.19 9.83
C GLY A 126 6.55 21.48 8.80
N GLU A 127 7.86 21.75 8.78
CA GLU A 127 8.79 21.10 7.84
C GLU A 127 8.88 19.59 8.09
N ASN A 128 8.65 19.14 9.34
CA ASN A 128 8.58 17.73 9.65
C ASN A 128 7.31 17.07 9.11
N CYS A 129 6.18 17.80 9.03
CA CYS A 129 4.99 17.27 8.34
C CYS A 129 5.23 17.14 6.84
N ASP A 130 5.93 18.09 6.22
CA ASP A 130 6.24 18.03 4.78
C ASP A 130 7.11 16.80 4.44
N THR A 131 7.97 16.39 5.38
CA THR A 131 8.85 15.23 5.21
C THR A 131 8.18 13.92 5.64
N TYR A 132 7.60 13.87 6.84
CA TYR A 132 7.15 12.64 7.50
C TYR A 132 5.63 12.46 7.53
N GLY A 133 4.86 13.44 7.07
CA GLY A 133 3.41 13.47 7.20
C GLY A 133 2.92 13.83 8.62
N GLY A 134 1.60 13.87 8.78
CA GLY A 134 0.96 14.20 10.05
C GLY A 134 0.93 13.03 11.03
N LEU A 135 0.88 13.36 12.31
CA LEU A 135 0.60 12.44 13.40
C LEU A 135 -0.80 12.73 13.96
N TYR A 136 -1.63 11.70 14.05
CA TYR A 136 -3.04 11.81 14.40
C TYR A 136 -3.35 10.95 15.63
N GLN A 137 -4.13 11.50 16.56
CA GLN A 137 -4.79 10.71 17.59
C GLN A 137 -5.81 9.79 16.93
N TRP A 138 -6.08 8.64 17.56
CA TRP A 138 -6.88 7.61 16.92
C TRP A 138 -8.31 8.08 16.65
N ASP A 139 -8.93 8.77 17.62
CA ASP A 139 -10.28 9.32 17.45
C ASP A 139 -10.34 10.34 16.31
N GLU A 140 -9.35 11.23 16.21
CA GLU A 140 -9.25 12.22 15.14
C GLU A 140 -9.09 11.55 13.77
N MET A 141 -8.19 10.56 13.67
CA MET A 141 -8.01 9.75 12.46
C MET A 141 -9.33 9.11 12.03
N MET A 142 -10.06 8.52 12.97
CA MET A 142 -11.33 7.87 12.70
C MET A 142 -12.47 8.87 12.42
N GLN A 143 -12.27 10.17 12.66
CA GLN A 143 -13.33 11.18 12.67
C GLN A 143 -14.43 10.82 13.69
N TYR A 144 -14.01 10.39 14.88
CA TYR A 144 -14.85 10.11 16.04
C TYR A 144 -15.94 9.06 15.81
N VAL A 145 -15.70 8.10 14.90
CA VAL A 145 -16.53 6.91 14.69
C VAL A 145 -15.75 5.64 15.04
N SER A 146 -16.46 4.57 15.41
CA SER A 146 -15.83 3.28 15.80
C SER A 146 -15.94 2.18 14.74
N ALA A 147 -16.52 2.48 13.57
CA ALA A 147 -16.64 1.50 12.49
C ALA A 147 -15.27 1.25 11.85
N GLU A 148 -14.76 0.02 11.96
CA GLU A 148 -13.53 -0.37 11.26
C GLU A 148 -13.70 -0.27 9.74
N GLY A 149 -12.62 0.05 9.02
CA GLY A 149 -12.68 0.27 7.57
C GLY A 149 -13.45 1.53 7.16
N THR A 150 -13.71 2.45 8.09
CA THR A 150 -14.31 3.76 7.78
C THR A 150 -13.37 4.60 6.91
N GLN A 151 -13.94 5.56 6.17
CA GLN A 151 -13.16 6.58 5.47
C GLN A 151 -12.26 7.37 6.44
N GLY A 152 -12.82 7.79 7.59
CA GLY A 152 -12.12 8.65 8.55
C GLY A 152 -11.52 9.88 7.87
N ILE A 153 -10.27 10.21 8.18
CA ILE A 153 -9.55 11.34 7.55
C ILE A 153 -9.04 11.06 6.13
N CYS A 154 -9.20 9.83 5.60
CA CYS A 154 -8.76 9.52 4.24
C CYS A 154 -9.57 10.28 3.17
N PRO A 155 -9.02 10.49 1.97
CA PRO A 155 -9.75 11.11 0.86
C PRO A 155 -10.96 10.28 0.44
N ASP A 156 -11.89 10.91 -0.27
CA ASP A 156 -13.08 10.22 -0.77
C ASP A 156 -12.74 8.99 -1.62
N GLY A 157 -13.38 7.86 -1.29
CA GLY A 157 -13.14 6.56 -1.94
C GLY A 157 -11.87 5.83 -1.46
N TRP A 158 -11.21 6.35 -0.43
CA TRP A 158 -10.16 5.68 0.34
C TRP A 158 -10.63 5.48 1.78
N TYR A 159 -10.03 4.54 2.49
CA TYR A 159 -10.41 4.25 3.86
C TYR A 159 -9.23 3.86 4.73
N LEU A 160 -9.47 3.83 6.04
CA LEU A 160 -8.50 3.46 7.04
C LEU A 160 -8.37 1.93 7.12
N PRO A 161 -7.16 1.38 7.02
CA PRO A 161 -6.93 -0.06 6.98
C PRO A 161 -7.26 -0.73 8.32
N THR A 162 -7.97 -1.84 8.23
CA THR A 162 -8.24 -2.75 9.33
C THR A 162 -6.98 -3.53 9.74
N ASP A 163 -7.03 -4.17 10.91
CA ASP A 163 -5.93 -4.97 11.41
C ASP A 163 -5.63 -6.17 10.49
N GLU A 164 -6.67 -6.76 9.89
CA GLU A 164 -6.54 -7.83 8.89
C GLU A 164 -5.90 -7.33 7.59
N GLU A 165 -6.25 -6.13 7.14
CA GLU A 165 -5.63 -5.56 5.93
C GLU A 165 -4.15 -5.24 6.12
N TRP A 166 -3.76 -4.81 7.31
CA TRP A 166 -2.34 -4.71 7.66
C TRP A 166 -1.64 -6.08 7.64
N LYS A 167 -2.27 -7.14 8.15
CA LYS A 167 -1.70 -8.50 8.10
C LYS A 167 -1.55 -9.00 6.67
N MET A 168 -2.50 -8.68 5.79
CA MET A 168 -2.41 -9.00 4.37
C MET A 168 -1.23 -8.29 3.70
N LEU A 169 -1.03 -6.99 3.97
CA LEU A 169 0.15 -6.26 3.52
C LEU A 169 1.42 -6.95 4.01
N GLU A 170 1.52 -7.22 5.31
CA GLU A 170 2.73 -7.79 5.92
C GLU A 170 3.10 -9.14 5.34
N GLY A 171 2.12 -10.05 5.17
CA GLY A 171 2.35 -11.34 4.52
C GLY A 171 2.67 -11.23 3.03
N ALA A 172 2.22 -10.18 2.35
CA ALA A 172 2.55 -9.96 0.93
C ALA A 172 3.97 -9.43 0.72
N VAL A 173 4.56 -8.78 1.74
CA VAL A 173 5.91 -8.19 1.67
C VAL A 173 6.98 -9.01 2.38
N ASP A 174 6.60 -10.11 3.06
CA ASP A 174 7.53 -11.02 3.72
C ASP A 174 8.03 -12.10 2.75
N SER A 175 9.33 -12.36 2.74
CA SER A 175 9.93 -13.36 1.86
C SER A 175 9.78 -14.80 2.35
N GLN A 176 9.36 -15.01 3.60
CA GLN A 176 9.26 -16.33 4.22
C GLN A 176 7.85 -16.73 4.64
N TYR A 177 7.03 -15.78 5.07
CA TYR A 177 5.72 -16.04 5.68
C TYR A 177 4.59 -15.31 4.93
N ASP A 178 3.85 -16.03 4.10
CA ASP A 178 2.66 -15.48 3.44
C ASP A 178 1.50 -15.20 4.42
N TYR A 179 0.49 -14.45 4.00
CA TYR A 179 -0.80 -14.41 4.69
C TYR A 179 -1.66 -15.60 4.23
N PRO A 180 -2.36 -16.34 5.11
CA PRO A 180 -2.65 -16.05 6.53
C PRO A 180 -1.80 -16.89 7.51
N ASN A 181 -0.47 -16.86 7.41
CA ASN A 181 0.39 -17.54 8.38
C ASN A 181 0.11 -17.05 9.82
N PRO A 182 -0.04 -17.95 10.84
CA PRO A 182 -0.36 -17.56 12.22
C PRO A 182 0.64 -16.62 12.90
N ILE A 183 1.86 -16.45 12.36
CA ILE A 183 2.82 -15.46 12.85
C ILE A 183 2.22 -14.04 12.83
N TRP A 184 1.30 -13.77 11.89
CA TRP A 184 0.57 -12.52 11.73
C TRP A 184 -0.51 -12.29 12.78
N ASP A 185 -0.68 -13.17 13.77
CA ASP A 185 -1.54 -12.96 14.93
C ASP A 185 -0.77 -12.68 16.23
N TYR A 186 0.56 -12.80 16.20
CA TYR A 186 1.37 -12.62 17.40
C TYR A 186 1.29 -11.18 17.91
N TYR A 187 1.00 -11.07 19.21
CA TYR A 187 0.81 -9.80 19.91
C TYR A 187 2.10 -9.35 20.60
N ASN A 188 2.44 -8.07 20.43
CA ASN A 188 3.54 -7.39 21.10
C ASN A 188 4.94 -7.97 20.83
N LEU A 189 5.07 -8.67 19.69
CA LEU A 189 6.32 -9.23 19.19
C LEU A 189 6.67 -8.64 17.82
N TRP A 190 7.96 -8.59 17.51
CA TRP A 190 8.44 -8.40 16.14
C TRP A 190 8.14 -9.68 15.37
N ARG A 191 7.36 -9.56 14.30
CA ARG A 191 6.87 -10.68 13.48
C ARG A 191 7.21 -10.48 12.01
N GLY A 192 7.15 -11.58 11.27
CA GLY A 192 7.75 -11.66 9.94
C GLY A 192 9.25 -11.93 10.01
N TYR A 193 9.81 -12.36 8.89
CA TYR A 193 11.25 -12.47 8.69
C TYR A 193 11.83 -11.10 8.32
N ASP A 194 11.33 -10.50 7.23
CA ASP A 194 11.88 -9.29 6.60
C ASP A 194 10.80 -8.29 6.12
N ALA A 195 9.52 -8.53 6.45
CA ALA A 195 8.41 -7.66 6.07
C ALA A 195 8.64 -6.18 6.41
N GLY A 196 9.18 -5.89 7.59
CA GLY A 196 9.49 -4.52 8.02
C GLY A 196 10.61 -3.89 7.20
N SER A 197 11.72 -4.60 6.95
CA SER A 197 12.79 -4.12 6.06
C SER A 197 12.30 -3.86 4.64
N ASN A 198 11.36 -4.67 4.14
CA ASN A 198 10.85 -4.55 2.77
C ASN A 198 9.92 -3.35 2.54
N ILE A 199 9.38 -2.74 3.61
CA ILE A 199 8.51 -1.56 3.52
C ILE A 199 9.12 -0.28 4.10
N LYS A 200 10.20 -0.40 4.91
CA LYS A 200 10.98 0.76 5.36
C LYS A 200 11.60 1.48 4.17
N SER A 201 11.60 2.81 4.21
CA SER A 201 12.26 3.66 3.22
C SER A 201 13.76 3.35 3.09
N THR A 202 14.31 3.58 1.91
CA THR A 202 15.74 3.37 1.58
C THR A 202 16.68 4.39 2.23
N SER A 203 16.13 5.43 2.85
CA SER A 203 16.87 6.48 3.55
C SER A 203 16.08 7.05 4.73
N GLY A 204 16.75 7.82 5.58
CA GLY A 204 16.14 8.52 6.73
C GLY A 204 16.19 7.77 8.06
N TRP A 205 16.50 6.47 8.06
CA TRP A 205 16.63 5.67 9.27
C TRP A 205 18.05 5.78 9.84
N SER A 206 18.13 6.04 11.14
CA SER A 206 19.38 6.12 11.89
C SER A 206 20.10 4.77 11.98
N TYR A 207 21.39 4.81 12.30
CA TYR A 207 22.24 3.62 12.57
C TYR A 207 22.28 2.58 11.45
N GLY A 208 22.09 3.00 10.19
CA GLY A 208 22.06 2.10 9.04
C GLY A 208 20.80 1.24 8.96
N GLY A 209 19.73 1.61 9.69
CA GLY A 209 18.48 0.85 9.75
C GLY A 209 17.53 1.04 8.58
N ASN A 210 18.02 1.54 7.43
CA ASN A 210 17.22 1.75 6.23
C ASN A 210 16.68 0.42 5.71
N GLY A 211 15.50 0.46 5.08
CA GLY A 211 14.92 -0.69 4.40
C GLY A 211 15.35 -0.82 2.95
N SER A 212 14.83 -1.84 2.28
CA SER A 212 14.96 -2.04 0.85
C SER A 212 13.86 -1.30 0.05
N ASP A 213 12.72 -1.00 0.68
CA ASP A 213 11.51 -0.46 0.06
C ASP A 213 11.10 -1.19 -1.23
N GLN A 214 11.27 -2.51 -1.26
CA GLN A 214 11.10 -3.33 -2.46
C GLN A 214 9.70 -3.19 -3.10
N TYR A 215 8.70 -2.82 -2.30
CA TYR A 215 7.30 -2.69 -2.72
C TYR A 215 6.84 -1.23 -2.85
N GLY A 216 7.72 -0.26 -2.59
CA GLY A 216 7.45 1.17 -2.73
C GLY A 216 6.50 1.77 -1.67
N PHE A 217 6.30 1.07 -0.56
CA PHE A 217 5.47 1.54 0.57
C PHE A 217 6.07 2.79 1.23
N ASN A 218 7.40 2.90 1.22
CA ASN A 218 8.19 4.04 1.65
C ASN A 218 7.82 4.53 3.07
N ALA A 219 7.90 3.63 4.05
CA ALA A 219 7.73 3.99 5.46
C ALA A 219 8.94 4.78 5.97
N LEU A 220 8.75 6.09 6.15
CA LEU A 220 9.73 6.97 6.76
C LEU A 220 9.67 6.90 8.30
N PRO A 221 10.80 7.08 9.01
CA PRO A 221 10.85 7.02 10.47
C PRO A 221 10.40 8.34 11.11
N GLY A 222 9.12 8.68 10.95
CA GLY A 222 8.51 9.93 11.44
C GLY A 222 8.32 10.02 12.96
N GLY A 223 8.73 8.99 13.71
CA GLY A 223 8.52 8.92 15.15
C GLY A 223 7.05 8.83 15.52
N ARG A 224 6.71 9.35 16.70
CA ARG A 224 5.35 9.41 17.23
C ARG A 224 5.20 10.52 18.25
N HIS A 225 3.95 10.88 18.54
CA HIS A 225 3.60 11.70 19.68
C HIS A 225 2.93 10.84 20.76
N SER A 226 3.32 10.98 22.03
CA SER A 226 2.56 10.41 23.15
C SER A 226 2.22 11.51 24.17
N SER A 227 3.05 11.71 25.18
CA SER A 227 3.06 12.91 26.02
C SER A 227 4.10 13.93 25.55
N PHE A 228 4.96 13.52 24.62
CA PHE A 228 5.98 14.31 23.96
C PHE A 228 6.34 13.61 22.63
N PHE A 229 7.03 14.32 21.75
CA PHE A 229 7.56 13.77 20.49
C PHE A 229 8.78 12.88 20.76
N GLN A 230 8.81 11.70 20.13
CA GLN A 230 9.88 10.73 20.36
C GLN A 230 10.12 9.83 19.14
N TYR A 231 11.33 9.26 19.09
CA TYR A 231 11.76 8.25 18.12
C TYR A 231 11.84 8.69 16.66
N LEU A 232 11.95 9.99 16.39
CA LEU A 232 12.29 10.45 15.04
C LEU A 232 13.57 9.76 14.55
N THR A 233 13.59 9.36 13.29
CA THR A 233 14.68 8.60 12.63
C THR A 233 14.92 7.18 13.15
N THR A 234 14.29 6.75 14.24
CA THR A 234 14.51 5.40 14.81
C THR A 234 13.29 4.49 14.72
N ASN A 235 12.08 5.04 14.74
CA ASN A 235 10.84 4.29 14.67
C ASN A 235 9.82 4.97 13.75
N SER A 236 8.88 4.17 13.23
CA SER A 236 7.63 4.65 12.62
C SER A 236 6.48 3.90 13.27
N SER A 237 5.36 4.57 13.52
CA SER A 237 4.14 3.95 14.04
C SER A 237 2.96 4.28 13.16
N PHE A 238 2.11 3.28 12.88
CA PHE A 238 0.95 3.40 12.03
C PHE A 238 -0.29 2.91 12.75
N TRP A 239 -1.38 3.66 12.64
CA TRP A 239 -2.67 3.22 13.14
C TRP A 239 -3.36 2.21 12.23
N SER A 240 -4.14 1.34 12.85
CA SER A 240 -5.25 0.62 12.22
C SER A 240 -6.58 1.20 12.68
N SER A 241 -7.62 1.08 11.85
CA SER A 241 -9.00 1.37 12.24
C SER A 241 -9.59 0.37 13.23
N SER A 242 -8.92 -0.77 13.47
CA SER A 242 -9.46 -1.82 14.33
C SER A 242 -9.19 -1.56 15.82
N GLU A 243 -10.23 -1.68 16.63
CA GLU A 243 -10.17 -1.43 18.07
C GLU A 243 -9.88 -2.69 18.89
N ASN A 244 -9.33 -2.48 20.08
CA ASN A 244 -9.21 -3.46 21.15
C ASN A 244 -9.55 -2.80 22.49
N ILE A 245 -10.85 -2.77 22.81
CA ILE A 245 -11.41 -2.22 24.05
C ILE A 245 -11.10 -0.72 24.21
N ASN A 246 -10.01 -0.36 24.90
CA ASN A 246 -9.59 1.02 25.19
C ASN A 246 -8.28 1.40 24.46
N HIS A 247 -7.86 0.56 23.53
CA HIS A 247 -6.67 0.75 22.72
C HIS A 247 -7.02 0.40 21.29
N SER A 248 -6.17 0.82 20.35
CA SER A 248 -6.35 0.48 18.94
C SER A 248 -5.11 -0.21 18.41
N TRP A 249 -5.29 -1.08 17.43
CA TRP A 249 -4.16 -1.81 16.85
C TRP A 249 -3.21 -0.83 16.17
N ASP A 250 -1.90 -0.98 16.44
CA ASP A 250 -0.83 -0.25 15.78
C ASP A 250 0.22 -1.19 15.20
N ARG A 251 0.94 -0.67 14.21
CA ARG A 251 2.17 -1.25 13.68
C ARG A 251 3.34 -0.36 14.00
N GLU A 252 4.41 -0.95 14.50
CA GLU A 252 5.67 -0.27 14.73
C GLU A 252 6.77 -0.89 13.86
N LEU A 253 7.53 -0.01 13.21
CA LEU A 253 8.80 -0.31 12.54
C LEU A 253 9.93 0.30 13.35
N SER A 254 11.09 -0.36 13.39
CA SER A 254 12.29 0.14 14.08
C SER A 254 13.52 0.01 13.20
N TYR A 255 14.47 0.92 13.38
CA TYR A 255 15.75 0.91 12.67
C TYR A 255 16.48 -0.45 12.80
N GLY A 256 16.41 -1.08 13.98
CA GLY A 256 17.16 -2.30 14.31
C GLY A 256 16.37 -3.61 14.19
N ASN A 257 15.15 -3.59 13.63
CA ASN A 257 14.36 -4.80 13.40
C ASN A 257 13.93 -4.91 11.94
N GLU A 258 13.92 -6.14 11.43
CA GLU A 258 13.53 -6.49 10.06
C GLU A 258 12.06 -6.89 9.96
N GLY A 259 11.45 -7.32 11.07
CA GLY A 259 10.02 -7.58 11.16
C GLY A 259 9.17 -6.32 11.45
N VAL A 260 7.86 -6.53 11.53
CA VAL A 260 6.88 -5.52 11.97
C VAL A 260 6.43 -5.86 13.38
N ARG A 261 6.24 -4.88 14.27
CA ARG A 261 5.69 -5.12 15.59
C ARG A 261 4.22 -4.74 15.64
N ARG A 262 3.34 -5.71 15.89
CA ARG A 262 1.91 -5.46 16.16
C ARG A 262 1.67 -5.27 17.65
N ARG A 263 1.06 -4.16 18.03
CA ARG A 263 0.68 -3.88 19.43
C ARG A 263 -0.67 -3.15 19.45
N THR A 264 -1.07 -2.78 20.65
CA THR A 264 -2.18 -1.85 20.86
C THR A 264 -1.62 -0.53 21.38
N GLY A 265 -1.94 0.57 20.72
CA GLY A 265 -1.58 1.94 21.12
C GLY A 265 -2.68 2.58 21.96
N VAL A 266 -2.28 3.48 22.86
CA VAL A 266 -3.25 4.32 23.59
C VAL A 266 -3.82 5.34 22.61
N GLN A 267 -5.15 5.47 22.54
CA GLN A 267 -5.83 6.25 21.51
C GLN A 267 -5.45 7.76 21.51
N ASN A 268 -4.91 8.29 22.62
CA ASN A 268 -4.39 9.66 22.69
C ASN A 268 -2.97 9.84 22.16
N TYR A 269 -2.32 8.80 21.64
CA TYR A 269 -1.03 8.92 20.98
C TYR A 269 -1.22 9.37 19.53
N GLY A 270 -0.29 10.16 19.01
CA GLY A 270 -0.25 10.58 17.61
C GLY A 270 0.62 9.66 16.77
N PHE A 271 0.03 8.86 15.88
CA PHE A 271 0.75 8.02 14.92
C PHE A 271 0.45 8.44 13.48
N SER A 272 1.30 7.98 12.55
CA SER A 272 1.09 8.21 11.13
C SER A 272 -0.09 7.39 10.59
N VAL A 273 -0.68 7.88 9.51
CA VAL A 273 -1.85 7.26 8.87
C VAL A 273 -1.52 6.91 7.43
N ARG A 274 -1.94 5.72 7.01
CA ARG A 274 -1.88 5.23 5.64
C ARG A 274 -3.30 4.89 5.21
N CYS A 275 -3.71 5.42 4.06
CA CYS A 275 -5.01 5.09 3.49
C CYS A 275 -4.87 3.95 2.49
N LEU A 276 -5.93 3.15 2.41
CA LEU A 276 -6.04 2.00 1.54
C LEU A 276 -7.28 2.12 0.64
N LYS A 277 -7.23 1.45 -0.50
CA LYS A 277 -8.36 1.22 -1.39
C LYS A 277 -8.29 -0.20 -1.96
N ASN A 278 -9.44 -0.86 -2.02
CA ASN A 278 -9.67 -2.15 -2.67
C ASN A 278 -10.76 -2.01 -3.76
#